data_AF-A0A6B9ZNP6-F1
#
_entry.id   AF-A0A6B9ZNP6-F1
#
_cell.length_a   1.000
_cell.length_b   1.000
_cell.length_c   1.000
_cell.angle_alpha   90.00
_cell.angle_beta   90.00
_cell.angle_gamma   90.00
#
_symmetry.space_group_name_H-M   'P 1'
#
loop_
_entity.id
_entity.type
_entity.pdbx_description
1 polymer ?
#
loop_
_entity_poly.entity_id
_entity_poly.type
_entity_poly.pdbx_seq_one_letter_code
_entity_poly.pdbx_strand_id
1 'polypeptide(L)'
;MEYSLYDFRGASLNIQIAIIFIVVAVSFTVIAYLSILTGRYKAHRHDKKLASLHPIIDNLLMEHILLNDELASNVPADQVALPIEVFRLPVFEKRWAREALIDRLIEYRNNVRGSMGEQLRNLYIQLELDKDSLRKMKSRKWDKKVQALAELSNMNMSIADVTILPLTNSRNRELRAAARHAYIKLSKNEPFKFFDVVTEPLLMWDQVELFKIISTTEHIAIPNFAQWITYSSNKSIVSFCLKLVVHYNQLSAVPAVVKLLDTKDHYLRADAINCLGKLKIEDVEEKLLHMYNSQPLNCRLEILKAIGRINSGRHVDFLRQEFLHATDFDVRKHAAKSLIKNQWAAKGLIQELIDTATTENKLILKHSMNPLIKF
;
A
#
# COMPACT_ATOMS: atom_id res chain seq x y z
N MET A 1 12.23 28.90 -56.26
CA MET A 1 13.20 28.38 -55.28
C MET A 1 13.84 27.12 -55.87
N GLU A 2 14.77 27.31 -56.81
CA GLU A 2 15.49 26.26 -57.53
C GLU A 2 16.98 26.20 -57.10
N TYR A 3 17.25 26.48 -55.83
CA TYR A 3 18.55 26.26 -55.21
C TYR A 3 18.40 25.09 -54.25
N SER A 4 18.63 23.85 -54.67
CA SER A 4 18.34 22.75 -53.73
C SER A 4 19.26 21.53 -53.77
N LEU A 5 20.00 21.25 -54.84
CA LEU A 5 20.83 20.03 -54.87
C LEU A 5 22.26 20.23 -55.40
N TYR A 6 22.48 21.20 -56.29
CA TYR A 6 23.82 21.46 -56.86
C TYR A 6 24.76 22.16 -55.86
N ASP A 7 24.29 23.15 -55.10
CA ASP A 7 25.11 23.82 -54.07
C ASP A 7 25.41 22.94 -52.85
N PHE A 8 24.53 21.99 -52.55
CA PHE A 8 24.75 21.04 -51.45
C PHE A 8 25.97 20.14 -51.73
N ARG A 9 26.11 19.64 -52.97
CA ARG A 9 27.25 18.79 -53.37
C ARG A 9 28.57 19.56 -53.50
N GLY A 10 28.52 20.88 -53.72
CA GLY A 10 29.72 21.74 -53.80
C GLY A 10 30.22 22.28 -52.45
N ALA A 11 29.42 22.17 -51.38
CA ALA A 11 29.78 22.63 -50.04
C ALA A 11 30.79 21.68 -49.35
N SER A 12 31.56 22.20 -48.39
CA SER A 12 32.48 21.38 -47.59
C SER A 12 31.72 20.30 -46.81
N LEU A 13 32.36 19.15 -46.57
CA LEU A 13 31.74 17.97 -45.97
C LEU A 13 31.07 18.27 -44.61
N ASN A 14 31.65 19.19 -43.83
CA ASN A 14 31.10 19.64 -42.55
C ASN A 14 29.75 20.37 -42.71
N ILE A 15 29.59 21.20 -43.75
CA ILE A 15 28.36 21.94 -44.03
C ILE A 15 27.26 20.97 -44.48
N GLN A 16 27.60 19.97 -45.30
CA GLN A 16 26.65 18.93 -45.72
C GLN A 16 26.11 18.14 -44.52
N ILE A 17 26.98 17.71 -43.60
CA ILE A 17 26.58 17.02 -42.38
C ILE A 17 25.69 17.91 -41.49
N ALA A 18 26.05 19.19 -41.32
CA ALA A 18 25.28 20.13 -40.50
C ALA A 18 23.85 20.32 -41.05
N ILE A 19 23.70 20.46 -42.37
CA ILE A 19 22.39 20.61 -43.02
C ILE A 19 21.56 19.33 -42.84
N ILE A 20 22.14 18.14 -43.01
CA ILE A 20 21.44 16.87 -42.77
C ILE A 20 20.95 16.81 -41.31
N PHE A 21 21.81 17.16 -40.35
CA PHE A 21 21.44 17.16 -38.94
C PHE A 21 20.31 18.15 -38.63
N ILE A 22 20.33 19.34 -39.23
CA ILE A 22 19.27 20.34 -39.10
C ILE A 22 17.95 19.80 -39.67
N VAL A 23 17.97 19.21 -40.87
CA VAL A 23 16.74 18.64 -41.49
C VAL A 23 16.19 17.50 -40.64
N VAL A 24 17.05 16.61 -40.14
CA VAL A 24 16.64 15.51 -39.24
C VAL A 24 16.05 16.08 -37.95
N ALA A 25 16.70 17.06 -37.31
CA ALA A 25 16.20 17.70 -36.09
C ALA A 25 14.84 18.38 -36.32
N VAL A 26 14.68 19.14 -37.41
CA VAL A 26 13.40 19.79 -37.78
C VAL A 26 12.32 18.74 -38.08
N SER A 27 12.65 17.63 -38.73
CA SER A 27 11.69 16.56 -38.97
C SER A 27 11.20 15.92 -37.66
N PHE A 28 12.09 15.67 -36.71
CA PHE A 28 11.74 15.11 -35.39
C PHE A 28 10.89 16.08 -34.57
N THR A 29 11.18 17.39 -34.60
CA THR A 29 10.35 18.38 -33.90
C THR A 29 8.96 18.47 -34.50
N VAL A 30 8.82 18.48 -35.83
CA VAL A 30 7.52 18.46 -36.50
C VAL A 30 6.73 17.20 -36.15
N ILE A 31 7.35 16.02 -36.19
CA ILE A 31 6.71 14.75 -35.81
C ILE A 31 6.25 14.78 -34.34
N ALA A 32 7.09 15.30 -33.43
CA ALA A 32 6.74 15.45 -32.02
C ALA A 32 5.53 16.38 -31.82
N TYR A 33 5.51 17.54 -32.49
CA TYR A 33 4.38 18.46 -32.44
C TYR A 33 3.09 17.84 -32.98
N LEU A 34 3.14 17.13 -34.12
CA LEU A 34 1.98 16.43 -34.67
C LEU A 34 1.48 15.32 -33.74
N SER A 35 2.38 14.58 -33.10
CA SER A 35 2.03 13.56 -32.09
C SER A 35 1.29 14.18 -30.90
N ILE A 36 1.79 15.30 -30.37
CA ILE A 36 1.16 16.02 -29.26
C ILE A 36 -0.21 16.56 -29.68
N LEU A 37 -0.32 17.17 -30.86
CA LEU A 37 -1.55 17.79 -31.34
C LEU A 37 -2.64 16.72 -31.60
N THR A 38 -2.28 15.61 -32.23
CA THR A 38 -3.22 14.49 -32.44
C THR A 38 -3.62 13.84 -31.11
N GLY A 39 -2.69 13.71 -30.15
CA GLY A 39 -2.98 13.25 -28.79
C GLY A 39 -3.99 14.15 -28.07
N ARG A 40 -3.75 15.47 -28.06
CA ARG A 40 -4.65 16.47 -27.46
C ARG A 40 -6.00 16.51 -28.15
N TYR A 41 -6.04 16.40 -29.48
CA TYR A 41 -7.29 16.39 -30.23
C TYR A 41 -8.14 15.14 -29.92
N LYS A 42 -7.50 13.97 -29.85
CA LYS A 42 -8.18 12.72 -29.46
C LYS A 42 -8.70 12.79 -28.02
N ALA A 43 -7.90 13.32 -27.09
CA ALA A 43 -8.31 13.55 -25.70
C ALA A 43 -9.52 14.49 -25.64
N HIS A 44 -9.43 15.67 -26.26
CA HIS A 44 -10.54 16.63 -26.28
C HIS A 44 -11.83 16.07 -26.88
N ARG A 45 -11.74 15.31 -27.99
CA ARG A 45 -12.91 14.62 -28.56
C ARG A 45 -13.47 13.54 -27.64
N HIS A 46 -12.61 12.85 -26.89
CA HIS A 46 -13.03 11.86 -25.91
C HIS A 46 -13.73 12.54 -24.73
N ASP A 47 -13.14 13.58 -24.16
CA ASP A 47 -13.70 14.37 -23.06
C ASP A 47 -15.06 14.96 -23.43
N LYS A 48 -15.21 15.48 -24.65
CA LYS A 48 -16.50 15.99 -25.14
C LYS A 48 -17.57 14.90 -25.22
N LYS A 49 -17.21 13.67 -25.62
CA LYS A 49 -18.13 12.53 -25.63
C LYS A 49 -18.50 12.12 -24.20
N LEU A 50 -17.52 12.08 -23.30
CA LEU A 50 -17.75 11.76 -21.89
C LEU A 50 -18.66 12.80 -21.23
N ALA A 51 -18.43 14.09 -21.45
CA ALA A 51 -19.27 15.17 -20.93
C ALA A 51 -20.75 15.05 -21.34
N SER A 52 -21.02 14.53 -22.54
CA SER A 52 -22.39 14.26 -22.98
C SER A 52 -22.98 12.96 -22.41
N LEU A 53 -22.15 11.96 -22.10
CA LEU A 53 -22.61 10.64 -21.69
C LEU A 53 -22.72 10.50 -20.16
N HIS A 54 -21.87 11.16 -19.38
CA HIS A 54 -21.89 11.08 -17.92
C HIS A 54 -23.23 11.48 -17.33
N PRO A 55 -23.88 12.61 -17.71
CA PRO A 55 -25.20 12.94 -17.18
C PRO A 55 -26.25 11.86 -17.47
N ILE A 56 -26.17 11.18 -18.63
CA ILE A 56 -27.09 10.09 -18.98
C ILE A 56 -26.85 8.90 -18.03
N ILE A 57 -25.60 8.49 -17.85
CA ILE A 57 -25.25 7.39 -16.94
C ILE A 57 -25.68 7.74 -15.50
N ASP A 58 -25.37 8.94 -15.04
CA ASP A 58 -25.64 9.40 -13.68
C ASP A 58 -27.13 9.43 -13.37
N ASN A 59 -27.95 9.93 -14.31
CA ASN A 59 -29.40 9.92 -14.18
C ASN A 59 -29.93 8.49 -14.08
N LEU A 60 -29.46 7.57 -14.93
CA LEU A 60 -29.88 6.16 -14.89
C LEU A 60 -29.51 5.49 -13.57
N LEU A 61 -28.29 5.71 -13.06
CA LEU A 61 -27.85 5.14 -11.79
C LEU A 61 -28.60 5.76 -10.61
N MET A 62 -28.86 7.07 -10.65
CA MET A 62 -29.58 7.77 -9.59
C MET A 62 -31.04 7.30 -9.52
N GLU A 63 -31.74 7.29 -10.66
CA GLU A 63 -33.16 6.94 -10.75
C GLU A 63 -33.42 5.48 -10.40
N HIS A 64 -32.62 4.55 -10.93
CA HIS A 64 -32.92 3.12 -10.82
C HIS A 64 -32.19 2.38 -9.71
N ILE A 65 -31.14 2.98 -9.11
CA ILE A 65 -30.37 2.34 -8.03
C ILE A 65 -30.41 3.18 -6.76
N LEU A 66 -30.01 4.45 -6.80
CA LEU A 66 -29.84 5.24 -5.58
C LEU A 66 -31.17 5.70 -4.96
N LEU A 67 -32.16 6.04 -5.78
CA LEU A 67 -33.49 6.47 -5.37
C LEU A 67 -34.48 5.30 -5.24
N ASN A 68 -34.00 4.07 -5.27
CA ASN A 68 -34.86 2.90 -5.13
C ASN A 68 -35.20 2.66 -3.64
N ASP A 69 -36.47 2.87 -3.28
CA ASP A 69 -36.99 2.76 -1.91
C ASP A 69 -36.78 1.37 -1.28
N GLU A 70 -36.78 0.30 -2.08
CA GLU A 70 -36.54 -1.07 -1.59
C GLU A 70 -35.08 -1.25 -1.14
N LEU A 71 -34.14 -0.66 -1.89
CA LEU A 71 -32.72 -0.71 -1.55
C LEU A 71 -32.40 0.18 -0.34
N ALA A 72 -33.07 1.33 -0.21
CA ALA A 72 -32.98 2.21 0.95
C ALA A 72 -33.49 1.53 2.24
N SER A 73 -34.45 0.60 2.09
CA SER A 73 -35.00 -0.20 3.18
C SER A 73 -34.16 -1.44 3.55
N ASN A 74 -32.91 -1.55 3.04
CA ASN A 74 -31.98 -2.66 3.27
C ASN A 74 -32.52 -4.04 2.84
N VAL A 75 -33.42 -4.10 1.86
CA VAL A 75 -33.77 -5.37 1.22
C VAL A 75 -32.51 -5.97 0.56
N PRO A 76 -32.24 -7.28 0.69
CA PRO A 76 -31.11 -7.92 0.04
C PRO A 76 -31.08 -7.63 -1.47
N ALA A 77 -29.92 -7.27 -2.00
CA ALA A 77 -29.77 -6.92 -3.41
C ALA A 77 -30.28 -8.02 -4.35
N ASP A 78 -30.14 -9.29 -3.99
CA ASP A 78 -30.55 -10.41 -4.85
C ASP A 78 -32.08 -10.49 -5.05
N GLN A 79 -32.87 -9.78 -4.25
CA GLN A 79 -34.34 -9.78 -4.33
C GLN A 79 -34.91 -8.59 -5.13
N VAL A 80 -34.11 -7.54 -5.36
CA VAL A 80 -34.56 -6.36 -6.10
C VAL A 80 -34.21 -6.54 -7.58
N ALA A 81 -35.24 -6.59 -8.42
CA ALA A 81 -35.10 -6.73 -9.86
C ALA A 81 -34.58 -5.44 -10.49
N LEU A 82 -33.45 -5.53 -11.20
CA LEU A 82 -32.90 -4.39 -11.93
C LEU A 82 -33.59 -4.23 -13.29
N PRO A 83 -34.01 -3.00 -13.67
CA PRO A 83 -34.54 -2.74 -15.01
C PRO A 83 -33.38 -2.63 -16.03
N ILE A 84 -32.75 -3.77 -16.35
CA ILE A 84 -31.56 -3.87 -17.20
C ILE A 84 -31.78 -3.25 -18.59
N GLU A 85 -33.00 -3.36 -19.13
CA GLU A 85 -33.33 -2.88 -20.47
C GLU A 85 -33.09 -1.37 -20.63
N VAL A 86 -33.25 -0.58 -19.56
CA VAL A 86 -32.99 0.87 -19.59
C VAL A 86 -31.50 1.17 -19.79
N PHE A 87 -30.63 0.24 -19.39
CA PHE A 87 -29.17 0.34 -19.57
C PHE A 87 -28.68 -0.24 -20.91
N ARG A 88 -29.57 -0.77 -21.77
CA ARG A 88 -29.22 -1.30 -23.10
C ARG A 88 -29.38 -0.28 -24.23
N LEU A 89 -28.92 0.94 -23.99
CA LEU A 89 -28.93 1.98 -25.01
C LEU A 89 -27.90 1.67 -26.13
N PRO A 90 -28.17 2.02 -27.41
CA PRO A 90 -27.25 1.77 -28.53
C PRO A 90 -25.85 2.38 -28.33
N VAL A 91 -25.73 3.45 -27.52
CA VAL A 91 -24.44 4.04 -27.19
C VAL A 91 -23.53 3.06 -26.44
N PHE A 92 -24.08 2.19 -25.60
CA PHE A 92 -23.36 1.21 -24.80
C PHE A 92 -22.94 -0.05 -25.57
N GLU A 93 -23.20 -0.13 -26.88
CA GLU A 93 -22.54 -1.12 -27.75
C GLU A 93 -21.08 -0.73 -28.02
N LYS A 94 -20.75 0.56 -27.88
CA LYS A 94 -19.41 1.07 -28.16
C LYS A 94 -18.49 0.86 -26.96
N ARG A 95 -17.30 0.28 -27.20
CA ARG A 95 -16.29 0.00 -26.16
C ARG A 95 -15.96 1.20 -25.26
N TRP A 96 -15.84 2.40 -25.83
CA TRP A 96 -15.51 3.61 -25.05
C TRP A 96 -16.65 4.06 -24.12
N ALA A 97 -17.90 3.78 -24.49
CA ALA A 97 -19.07 4.13 -23.67
C ALA A 97 -19.27 3.12 -22.55
N ARG A 98 -19.04 1.83 -22.83
CA ARG A 98 -18.98 0.79 -21.80
C ARG A 98 -17.88 1.08 -20.77
N GLU A 99 -16.73 1.56 -21.24
CA GLU A 99 -15.67 2.01 -20.34
C GLU A 99 -16.13 3.13 -19.41
N ALA A 100 -16.75 4.18 -19.97
CA ALA A 100 -17.29 5.29 -19.20
C ALA A 100 -18.33 4.83 -18.16
N LEU A 101 -19.15 3.83 -18.51
CA LEU A 101 -20.11 3.23 -17.59
C LEU A 101 -19.42 2.48 -16.45
N ILE A 102 -18.37 1.69 -16.73
CA ILE A 102 -17.58 1.01 -15.71
C ILE A 102 -16.97 2.02 -14.73
N ASP A 103 -16.36 3.08 -15.26
CA ASP A 103 -15.71 4.12 -14.45
C ASP A 103 -16.71 4.79 -13.51
N ARG A 104 -17.90 5.16 -14.01
CA ARG A 104 -18.96 5.77 -13.19
C ARG A 104 -19.52 4.77 -12.17
N LEU A 105 -19.77 3.52 -12.54
CA LEU A 105 -20.23 2.49 -11.59
C LEU A 105 -19.25 2.33 -10.41
N ILE A 106 -17.94 2.33 -10.68
CA ILE A 106 -16.92 2.25 -9.64
C ILE A 106 -16.94 3.49 -8.75
N GLU A 107 -17.10 4.67 -9.34
CA GLU A 107 -17.17 5.92 -8.58
C GLU A 107 -18.35 5.92 -7.60
N TYR A 108 -19.54 5.52 -8.05
CA TYR A 108 -20.69 5.34 -7.16
C TYR A 108 -20.45 4.24 -6.12
N ARG A 109 -19.87 3.10 -6.51
CA ARG A 109 -19.57 1.99 -5.60
C ARG A 109 -18.61 2.37 -4.48
N ASN A 110 -17.68 3.27 -4.73
CA ASN A 110 -16.74 3.75 -3.70
C ASN A 110 -17.41 4.66 -2.66
N ASN A 111 -18.57 5.25 -2.99
CA ASN A 111 -19.28 6.18 -2.13
C ASN A 111 -20.47 5.55 -1.39
N VAL A 112 -20.82 4.30 -1.69
CA VAL A 112 -22.00 3.62 -1.15
C VAL A 112 -21.63 2.24 -0.61
N ARG A 113 -22.27 1.81 0.48
CA ARG A 113 -22.07 0.48 1.12
C ARG A 113 -23.41 -0.26 1.23
N GLY A 114 -23.38 -1.55 1.57
CA GLY A 114 -24.58 -2.35 1.78
C GLY A 114 -25.28 -2.77 0.49
N SER A 115 -26.61 -2.93 0.54
CA SER A 115 -27.48 -3.42 -0.55
C SER A 115 -27.27 -2.66 -1.87
N MET A 116 -27.16 -1.33 -1.80
CA MET A 116 -26.92 -0.48 -2.98
C MET A 116 -25.56 -0.75 -3.64
N GLY A 117 -24.51 -0.96 -2.83
CA GLY A 117 -23.17 -1.29 -3.35
C GLY A 117 -23.14 -2.66 -4.04
N GLU A 118 -23.87 -3.62 -3.50
CA GLU A 118 -24.07 -4.93 -4.13
C GLU A 118 -24.93 -4.83 -5.39
N GLN A 119 -25.90 -3.93 -5.45
CA GLN A 119 -26.67 -3.70 -6.68
C GLN A 119 -25.85 -3.11 -7.82
N LEU A 120 -24.98 -2.14 -7.53
CA LEU A 120 -24.05 -1.61 -8.54
C LEU A 120 -23.16 -2.72 -9.10
N ARG A 121 -22.72 -3.65 -8.24
CA ARG A 121 -21.98 -4.84 -8.65
C ARG A 121 -22.84 -5.80 -9.49
N ASN A 122 -24.09 -6.04 -9.10
CA ASN A 122 -25.01 -6.89 -9.85
C ASN A 122 -25.31 -6.31 -11.24
N LEU A 123 -25.51 -4.99 -11.35
CA LEU A 123 -25.65 -4.31 -12.64
C LEU A 123 -24.39 -4.48 -13.51
N TYR A 124 -23.21 -4.31 -12.92
CA TYR A 124 -21.93 -4.53 -13.61
C TYR A 124 -21.82 -5.94 -14.22
N ILE A 125 -22.26 -6.97 -13.49
CA ILE A 125 -22.28 -8.37 -13.94
C ILE A 125 -23.36 -8.59 -15.02
N GLN A 126 -24.59 -8.11 -14.80
CA GLN A 126 -25.71 -8.31 -15.72
C GLN A 126 -25.51 -7.62 -17.08
N LEU A 127 -24.77 -6.50 -17.11
CA LEU A 127 -24.36 -5.82 -18.34
C LEU A 127 -23.11 -6.45 -18.99
N GLU A 128 -22.59 -7.53 -18.42
CA GLU A 128 -21.40 -8.26 -18.86
C GLU A 128 -20.13 -7.38 -18.92
N LEU A 129 -20.06 -6.35 -18.08
CA LEU A 129 -18.91 -5.44 -18.02
C LEU A 129 -17.70 -6.12 -17.37
N ASP A 130 -17.93 -7.12 -16.53
CA ASP A 130 -16.91 -8.04 -16.00
C ASP A 130 -16.13 -8.74 -17.12
N LYS A 131 -16.81 -9.17 -18.19
CA LYS A 131 -16.17 -9.80 -19.35
C LYS A 131 -15.24 -8.83 -20.08
N ASP A 132 -15.58 -7.55 -20.13
CA ASP A 132 -14.73 -6.52 -20.74
C ASP A 132 -13.48 -6.26 -19.90
N SER A 133 -13.62 -6.16 -18.57
CA SER A 133 -12.47 -6.05 -17.65
C SER A 133 -11.57 -7.30 -17.73
N LEU A 134 -12.15 -8.51 -17.75
CA LEU A 134 -11.40 -9.75 -17.96
C LEU A 134 -10.71 -9.82 -19.33
N ARG A 135 -11.26 -9.20 -20.38
CA ARG A 135 -10.59 -9.09 -21.68
C ARG A 135 -9.36 -8.18 -21.60
N LYS A 136 -9.40 -7.09 -20.84
CA LYS A 136 -8.26 -6.19 -20.61
C LYS A 136 -7.11 -6.91 -19.87
N MET A 137 -7.41 -7.85 -18.97
CA MET A 137 -6.40 -8.70 -18.31
C MET A 137 -5.52 -9.49 -19.28
N LYS A 138 -6.05 -9.84 -20.46
CA LYS A 138 -5.32 -10.59 -21.50
C LYS A 138 -4.41 -9.69 -22.37
N SER A 139 -4.44 -8.38 -22.15
CA SER A 139 -3.64 -7.42 -22.93
C SER A 139 -2.14 -7.59 -22.67
N ARG A 140 -1.32 -7.32 -23.69
CA ARG A 140 0.14 -7.19 -23.52
C ARG A 140 0.53 -5.89 -22.80
N LYS A 141 -0.36 -4.89 -22.84
CA LYS A 141 -0.16 -3.58 -22.21
C LYS A 141 -0.38 -3.67 -20.70
N TRP A 142 0.64 -3.29 -19.92
CA TRP A 142 0.60 -3.39 -18.48
C TRP A 142 -0.44 -2.43 -17.87
N ASP A 143 -0.62 -1.24 -18.45
CA ASP A 143 -1.59 -0.23 -18.05
C ASP A 143 -3.02 -0.77 -18.15
N LYS A 144 -3.33 -1.51 -19.22
CA LYS A 144 -4.64 -2.17 -19.39
C LYS A 144 -4.88 -3.28 -18.37
N LYS A 145 -3.84 -4.01 -17.97
CA LYS A 145 -3.94 -5.01 -16.90
C LYS A 145 -4.16 -4.34 -15.53
N VAL A 146 -3.44 -3.26 -15.24
CA VAL A 146 -3.63 -2.48 -14.01
C VAL A 146 -5.06 -1.97 -13.92
N GLN A 147 -5.56 -1.38 -15.02
CA GLN A 147 -6.94 -0.89 -15.11
C GLN A 147 -7.94 -2.02 -14.84
N ALA A 148 -7.77 -3.17 -15.48
CA ALA A 148 -8.63 -4.33 -15.25
C ALA A 148 -8.62 -4.84 -13.81
N LEU A 149 -7.44 -4.93 -13.19
CA LEU A 149 -7.30 -5.32 -11.79
C LEU A 149 -8.01 -4.34 -10.86
N ALA A 150 -7.89 -3.04 -11.13
CA ALA A 150 -8.59 -2.00 -10.37
C ALA A 150 -10.10 -2.14 -10.52
N GLU A 151 -10.62 -2.32 -11.74
CA GLU A 151 -12.05 -2.50 -11.99
C GLU A 151 -12.61 -3.73 -11.27
N LEU A 152 -11.96 -4.88 -11.44
CA LEU A 152 -12.42 -6.14 -10.85
C LEU A 152 -12.30 -6.13 -9.31
N SER A 153 -11.25 -5.50 -8.77
CA SER A 153 -11.08 -5.29 -7.32
C SER A 153 -12.12 -4.34 -6.74
N ASN A 154 -12.42 -3.25 -7.44
CA ASN A 154 -13.48 -2.31 -7.08
C ASN A 154 -14.87 -2.85 -7.37
N MET A 155 -15.05 -4.03 -7.94
CA MET A 155 -16.34 -4.71 -8.12
C MET A 155 -16.41 -6.04 -7.35
N ASN A 156 -15.44 -6.32 -6.47
CA ASN A 156 -15.33 -7.57 -5.71
C ASN A 156 -15.54 -8.81 -6.60
N MET A 157 -14.91 -8.82 -7.78
CA MET A 157 -15.00 -9.93 -8.73
C MET A 157 -14.01 -11.03 -8.39
N SER A 158 -14.44 -12.29 -8.50
CA SER A 158 -13.54 -13.42 -8.33
C SER A 158 -12.70 -13.61 -9.59
N ILE A 159 -11.39 -13.78 -9.40
CA ILE A 159 -10.45 -14.05 -10.49
C ILE A 159 -9.66 -15.30 -10.12
N ALA A 160 -9.42 -16.17 -11.09
CA ALA A 160 -8.62 -17.36 -10.88
C ALA A 160 -7.17 -17.02 -10.51
N ASP A 161 -6.67 -17.62 -9.44
CA ASP A 161 -5.31 -17.42 -8.92
C ASP A 161 -4.24 -17.62 -10.00
N VAL A 162 -4.40 -18.61 -10.87
CA VAL A 162 -3.49 -18.89 -12.01
C VAL A 162 -3.32 -17.68 -12.95
N THR A 163 -4.29 -16.77 -12.99
CA THR A 163 -4.27 -15.58 -13.84
C THR A 163 -3.55 -14.41 -13.16
N ILE A 164 -3.77 -14.19 -11.85
CA ILE A 164 -3.20 -13.03 -11.14
C ILE A 164 -1.84 -13.34 -10.56
N LEU A 165 -1.63 -14.55 -10.01
CA LEU A 165 -0.41 -14.90 -9.28
C LEU A 165 0.87 -14.61 -10.08
N PRO A 166 0.97 -14.92 -11.40
CA PRO A 166 2.15 -14.54 -12.19
C PRO A 166 2.38 -13.02 -12.27
N LEU A 167 1.31 -12.21 -12.22
CA LEU A 167 1.41 -10.75 -12.29
C LEU A 167 1.94 -10.14 -10.98
N THR A 168 1.83 -10.85 -9.85
CA THR A 168 2.40 -10.42 -8.56
C THR A 168 3.93 -10.35 -8.54
N ASN A 169 4.58 -10.89 -9.58
CA ASN A 169 6.01 -10.82 -9.86
C ASN A 169 6.32 -10.17 -11.22
N SER A 170 5.40 -9.35 -11.76
CA SER A 170 5.63 -8.59 -12.99
C SER A 170 6.90 -7.72 -12.90
N ARG A 171 7.66 -7.61 -13.99
CA ARG A 171 8.79 -6.68 -14.10
C ARG A 171 8.34 -5.22 -13.99
N ASN A 172 7.11 -4.92 -14.44
CA ASN A 172 6.53 -3.59 -14.28
C ASN A 172 6.03 -3.44 -12.85
N ARG A 173 6.60 -2.47 -12.13
CA ARG A 173 6.31 -2.16 -10.72
C ARG A 173 4.83 -1.89 -10.45
N GLU A 174 4.18 -1.07 -11.28
CA GLU A 174 2.78 -0.68 -11.07
C GLU A 174 1.85 -1.88 -11.24
N LEU A 175 2.06 -2.68 -12.30
CA LEU A 175 1.32 -3.92 -12.50
C LEU A 175 1.57 -4.91 -11.36
N ARG A 176 2.82 -5.00 -10.88
CA ARG A 176 3.19 -5.87 -9.77
C ARG A 176 2.46 -5.50 -8.48
N ALA A 177 2.45 -4.21 -8.12
CA ALA A 177 1.75 -3.71 -6.94
C ALA A 177 0.23 -3.91 -7.05
N ALA A 178 -0.37 -3.48 -8.17
CA ALA A 178 -1.80 -3.66 -8.43
C ALA A 178 -2.22 -5.14 -8.36
N ALA A 179 -1.41 -6.05 -8.91
CA ALA A 179 -1.68 -7.48 -8.86
C ALA A 179 -1.61 -8.03 -7.43
N ARG A 180 -0.63 -7.63 -6.62
CA ARG A 180 -0.53 -8.04 -5.20
C ARG A 180 -1.73 -7.57 -4.39
N HIS A 181 -2.14 -6.32 -4.57
CA HIS A 181 -3.32 -5.74 -3.91
C HIS A 181 -4.60 -6.50 -4.30
N ALA A 182 -4.81 -6.70 -5.60
CA ALA A 182 -5.95 -7.43 -6.11
C ALA A 182 -5.93 -8.91 -5.67
N TYR A 183 -4.76 -9.55 -5.59
CA TYR A 183 -4.66 -10.94 -5.19
C TYR A 183 -5.13 -11.16 -3.76
N ILE A 184 -4.70 -10.34 -2.80
CA ILE A 184 -5.19 -10.43 -1.41
C ILE A 184 -6.70 -10.25 -1.35
N LYS A 185 -7.23 -9.26 -2.08
CA LYS A 185 -8.66 -8.91 -2.00
C LYS A 185 -9.57 -9.91 -2.70
N LEU A 186 -9.13 -10.49 -3.83
CA LEU A 186 -9.99 -11.27 -4.73
C LEU A 186 -9.75 -12.78 -4.69
N SER A 187 -8.63 -13.24 -4.12
CA SER A 187 -8.37 -14.67 -3.95
C SER A 187 -9.32 -15.24 -2.90
N LYS A 188 -10.01 -16.33 -3.25
CA LYS A 188 -10.97 -17.01 -2.36
C LYS A 188 -10.31 -17.99 -1.40
N ASN A 189 -9.18 -18.57 -1.81
CA ASN A 189 -8.61 -19.73 -1.14
C ASN A 189 -7.32 -19.37 -0.39
N GLU A 190 -6.34 -18.77 -1.08
CA GLU A 190 -5.00 -18.55 -0.54
C GLU A 190 -4.52 -17.10 -0.77
N PRO A 191 -5.16 -16.09 -0.15
CA PRO A 191 -4.88 -14.67 -0.40
C PRO A 191 -3.44 -14.25 -0.10
N PHE A 192 -2.72 -15.04 0.71
CA PHE A 192 -1.33 -14.78 1.09
C PHE A 192 -0.30 -15.61 0.32
N LYS A 193 -0.73 -16.50 -0.60
CA LYS A 193 0.19 -17.39 -1.35
C LYS A 193 1.29 -16.65 -2.10
N PHE A 194 1.00 -15.42 -2.54
CA PHE A 194 2.01 -14.64 -3.23
C PHE A 194 3.25 -14.36 -2.36
N PHE A 195 3.12 -14.33 -1.03
CA PHE A 195 4.26 -14.18 -0.12
C PHE A 195 5.31 -15.28 -0.30
N ASP A 196 4.91 -16.48 -0.74
CA ASP A 196 5.82 -17.63 -0.97
C ASP A 196 6.64 -17.46 -2.25
N VAL A 197 6.07 -16.82 -3.26
CA VAL A 197 6.66 -16.71 -4.61
C VAL A 197 7.28 -15.35 -4.88
N VAL A 198 7.16 -14.38 -3.99
CA VAL A 198 7.64 -13.01 -4.21
C VAL A 198 9.16 -12.98 -4.31
N THR A 199 9.66 -12.52 -5.46
CA THR A 199 11.10 -12.36 -5.71
C THR A 199 11.63 -10.97 -5.35
N GLU A 200 10.73 -9.99 -5.22
CA GLU A 200 11.07 -8.57 -5.17
C GLU A 200 10.54 -7.93 -3.87
N PRO A 201 11.30 -7.01 -3.25
CA PRO A 201 10.90 -6.42 -1.98
C PRO A 201 9.55 -5.69 -2.10
N LEU A 202 8.76 -5.76 -1.03
CA LEU A 202 7.57 -4.93 -0.82
C LEU A 202 8.02 -3.51 -0.53
N LEU A 203 7.65 -2.58 -1.41
CA LEU A 203 7.89 -1.16 -1.21
C LEU A 203 7.05 -0.66 -0.02
N MET A 204 7.51 0.42 0.62
CA MET A 204 6.82 0.96 1.81
C MET A 204 5.36 1.33 1.50
N TRP A 205 5.09 1.90 0.32
CA TRP A 205 3.73 2.24 -0.07
C TRP A 205 2.87 1.00 -0.33
N ASP A 206 3.42 -0.01 -1.01
CA ASP A 206 2.77 -1.30 -1.19
C ASP A 206 2.42 -1.94 0.18
N GLN A 207 3.30 -1.86 1.17
CA GLN A 207 3.02 -2.38 2.52
C GLN A 207 1.85 -1.66 3.18
N VAL A 208 1.73 -0.33 3.04
CA VAL A 208 0.61 0.42 3.61
C VAL A 208 -0.70 0.02 2.96
N GLU A 209 -0.74 -0.08 1.63
CA GLU A 209 -1.97 -0.44 0.92
C GLU A 209 -2.34 -1.91 1.16
N LEU A 210 -1.37 -2.84 1.16
CA LEU A 210 -1.60 -4.23 1.56
C LEU A 210 -2.15 -4.31 2.99
N PHE A 211 -1.58 -3.56 3.94
CA PHE A 211 -2.08 -3.55 5.32
C PHE A 211 -3.53 -3.07 5.40
N LYS A 212 -3.85 -1.98 4.70
CA LYS A 212 -5.21 -1.47 4.59
C LYS A 212 -6.14 -2.52 3.98
N ILE A 213 -5.76 -3.16 2.87
CA ILE A 213 -6.58 -4.19 2.22
C ILE A 213 -6.81 -5.37 3.16
N ILE A 214 -5.76 -5.91 3.77
CA ILE A 214 -5.85 -7.05 4.70
C ILE A 214 -6.74 -6.71 5.90
N SER A 215 -6.63 -5.51 6.46
CA SER A 215 -7.41 -5.10 7.65
C SER A 215 -8.85 -4.69 7.36
N THR A 216 -9.19 -4.36 6.11
CA THR A 216 -10.53 -3.88 5.73
C THR A 216 -11.34 -4.86 4.89
N THR A 217 -10.70 -5.89 4.33
CA THR A 217 -11.39 -6.92 3.57
C THR A 217 -12.17 -7.82 4.52
N GLU A 218 -13.48 -7.88 4.33
CA GLU A 218 -14.38 -8.71 5.12
C GLU A 218 -14.13 -10.20 4.85
N HIS A 219 -14.27 -11.03 5.89
CA HIS A 219 -14.16 -12.49 5.82
C HIS A 219 -12.83 -13.03 5.27
N ILE A 220 -11.75 -12.25 5.27
CA ILE A 220 -10.42 -12.75 4.92
C ILE A 220 -9.93 -13.75 5.98
N ALA A 221 -9.54 -14.94 5.56
CA ALA A 221 -8.94 -15.94 6.44
C ALA A 221 -7.50 -15.52 6.78
N ILE A 222 -7.28 -14.99 7.99
CA ILE A 222 -5.96 -14.56 8.46
C ILE A 222 -5.13 -15.78 8.89
N PRO A 223 -4.01 -16.10 8.21
CA PRO A 223 -3.14 -17.20 8.58
C PRO A 223 -2.24 -16.84 9.75
N ASN A 224 -1.54 -17.84 10.31
CA ASN A 224 -0.42 -17.58 11.21
C ASN A 224 0.80 -17.08 10.40
N PHE A 225 1.21 -15.84 10.63
CA PHE A 225 2.31 -15.23 9.87
C PHE A 225 3.70 -15.75 10.25
N ALA A 226 3.82 -16.61 11.28
CA ALA A 226 5.07 -17.23 11.72
C ALA A 226 5.81 -17.98 10.59
N GLN A 227 5.07 -18.56 9.63
CA GLN A 227 5.69 -19.31 8.53
C GLN A 227 6.61 -18.43 7.68
N TRP A 228 6.16 -17.22 7.31
CA TRP A 228 6.98 -16.30 6.52
C TRP A 228 8.07 -15.63 7.35
N ILE A 229 7.83 -15.43 8.65
CA ILE A 229 8.85 -14.96 9.58
C ILE A 229 10.02 -15.95 9.66
N THR A 230 9.72 -17.26 9.62
CA THR A 230 10.72 -18.31 9.78
C THR A 230 11.43 -18.64 8.48
N TYR A 231 10.70 -18.71 7.36
CA TYR A 231 11.20 -19.31 6.12
C TYR A 231 11.39 -18.33 4.94
N SER A 232 10.85 -17.11 5.01
CA SER A 232 11.00 -16.17 3.89
C SER A 232 12.41 -15.62 3.80
N SER A 233 13.01 -15.69 2.61
CA SER A 233 14.26 -15.00 2.29
C SER A 233 14.07 -13.49 2.07
N ASN A 234 12.83 -13.04 1.86
CA ASN A 234 12.53 -11.65 1.58
C ASN A 234 12.30 -10.87 2.88
N LYS A 235 13.32 -10.09 3.27
CA LYS A 235 13.33 -9.27 4.49
C LYS A 235 12.14 -8.32 4.60
N SER A 236 11.66 -7.79 3.47
CA SER A 236 10.49 -6.89 3.47
C SER A 236 9.18 -7.63 3.76
N ILE A 237 9.06 -8.89 3.34
CA ILE A 237 7.93 -9.77 3.70
C ILE A 237 8.00 -10.09 5.19
N VAL A 238 9.18 -10.42 5.72
CA VAL A 238 9.35 -10.68 7.16
C VAL A 238 8.97 -9.44 7.98
N SER A 239 9.51 -8.26 7.64
CA SER A 239 9.17 -6.99 8.29
C SER A 239 7.67 -6.68 8.22
N PHE A 240 7.04 -6.94 7.07
CA PHE A 240 5.59 -6.78 6.91
C PHE A 240 4.79 -7.75 7.77
N CYS A 241 5.21 -9.02 7.84
CA CYS A 241 4.59 -10.04 8.68
C CYS A 241 4.68 -9.68 10.16
N LEU A 242 5.79 -9.11 10.63
CA LEU A 242 5.92 -8.61 12.01
C LEU A 242 4.88 -7.52 12.33
N LYS A 243 4.60 -6.62 11.39
CA LYS A 243 3.54 -5.60 11.55
C LYS A 243 2.15 -6.23 11.64
N LEU A 244 1.88 -7.25 10.82
CA LEU A 244 0.61 -7.99 10.85
C LEU A 244 0.44 -8.81 12.13
N VAL A 245 1.50 -9.46 12.61
CA VAL A 245 1.52 -10.18 13.90
C VAL A 245 1.11 -9.25 15.04
N VAL A 246 1.67 -8.03 15.08
CA VAL A 246 1.28 -7.02 16.07
C VAL A 246 -0.18 -6.61 15.90
N HIS A 247 -0.62 -6.33 14.66
CA HIS A 247 -1.99 -5.87 14.40
C HIS A 247 -3.05 -6.88 14.80
N TYR A 248 -2.81 -8.16 14.52
CA TYR A 248 -3.72 -9.27 14.85
C TYR A 248 -3.39 -9.96 16.19
N ASN A 249 -2.46 -9.41 16.97
CA ASN A 249 -2.02 -9.95 18.26
C ASN A 249 -1.71 -11.47 18.22
N GLN A 250 -0.96 -11.92 17.21
CA GLN A 250 -0.67 -13.35 17.00
C GLN A 250 0.43 -13.86 17.96
N LEU A 251 0.05 -14.20 19.19
CA LEU A 251 0.97 -14.73 20.20
C LEU A 251 1.61 -16.06 19.77
N SER A 252 0.93 -16.85 18.93
CA SER A 252 1.47 -18.09 18.35
C SER A 252 2.69 -17.87 17.46
N ALA A 253 2.95 -16.65 16.98
CA ALA A 253 4.13 -16.30 16.20
C ALA A 253 5.34 -15.90 17.05
N VAL A 254 5.18 -15.68 18.36
CA VAL A 254 6.24 -15.22 19.27
C VAL A 254 7.52 -16.07 19.18
N PRO A 255 7.48 -17.42 19.16
CA PRO A 255 8.70 -18.21 19.04
C PRO A 255 9.51 -17.91 17.76
N ALA A 256 8.82 -17.67 16.64
CA ALA A 256 9.46 -17.29 15.38
C ALA A 256 10.07 -15.88 15.46
N VAL A 257 9.39 -14.93 16.11
CA VAL A 257 9.91 -13.57 16.34
C VAL A 257 11.13 -13.57 17.27
N VAL A 258 11.12 -14.38 18.34
CA VAL A 258 12.27 -14.52 19.25
C VAL A 258 13.49 -15.06 18.54
N LYS A 259 13.32 -16.01 17.60
CA LYS A 259 14.41 -16.52 16.77
C LYS A 259 15.03 -15.45 15.87
N LEU A 260 14.26 -14.46 15.43
CA LEU A 260 14.80 -13.34 14.65
C LEU A 260 15.74 -12.43 15.47
N LEU A 261 15.75 -12.49 16.79
CA LEU A 261 16.73 -11.75 17.60
C LEU A 261 18.18 -12.17 17.26
N ASP A 262 18.37 -13.40 16.79
CA ASP A 262 19.68 -13.98 16.48
C ASP A 262 20.11 -13.75 15.01
N THR A 263 19.28 -13.07 14.20
CA THR A 263 19.60 -12.76 12.79
C THR A 263 20.79 -11.81 12.68
N LYS A 264 21.64 -11.94 11.65
CA LYS A 264 22.75 -11.01 11.40
C LYS A 264 22.30 -9.62 10.92
N ASP A 265 21.07 -9.51 10.42
CA ASP A 265 20.53 -8.25 9.91
C ASP A 265 19.99 -7.38 11.05
N HIS A 266 20.70 -6.31 11.37
CA HIS A 266 20.33 -5.41 12.46
C HIS A 266 19.01 -4.66 12.24
N TYR A 267 18.57 -4.45 10.99
CA TYR A 267 17.26 -3.83 10.74
C TYR A 267 16.14 -4.81 11.04
N LEU A 268 16.28 -6.06 10.59
CA LEU A 268 15.29 -7.09 10.87
C LEU A 268 15.23 -7.46 12.36
N ARG A 269 16.38 -7.45 13.02
CA ARG A 269 16.49 -7.62 14.47
C ARG A 269 15.75 -6.50 15.21
N ALA A 270 15.94 -5.25 14.79
CA ALA A 270 15.23 -4.10 15.36
C ALA A 270 13.72 -4.21 15.16
N ASP A 271 13.25 -4.65 13.99
CA ASP A 271 11.83 -4.92 13.73
C ASP A 271 11.28 -6.02 14.66
N ALA A 272 12.05 -7.09 14.91
CA ALA A 272 11.66 -8.16 15.82
C ALA A 272 11.56 -7.67 17.26
N ILE A 273 12.53 -6.88 17.74
CA ILE A 273 12.50 -6.24 19.06
C ILE A 273 11.28 -5.33 19.19
N ASN A 274 10.99 -4.52 18.16
CA ASN A 274 9.82 -3.65 18.11
C ASN A 274 8.51 -4.46 18.22
N CYS A 275 8.43 -5.58 17.49
CA CYS A 275 7.30 -6.50 17.51
C CYS A 275 7.07 -7.08 18.90
N LEU A 276 8.10 -7.66 19.53
CA LEU A 276 8.02 -8.24 20.87
C LEU A 276 7.61 -7.20 21.92
N GLY A 277 8.17 -5.98 21.83
CA GLY A 277 7.79 -4.88 22.71
C GLY A 277 6.33 -4.45 22.55
N LYS A 278 5.81 -4.40 21.31
CA LYS A 278 4.39 -4.06 21.06
C LYS A 278 3.42 -5.17 21.50
N LEU A 279 3.84 -6.43 21.39
CA LEU A 279 3.10 -7.58 21.94
C LEU A 279 3.22 -7.72 23.46
N LYS A 280 4.11 -6.94 24.09
CA LYS A 280 4.38 -6.96 25.53
C LYS A 280 4.83 -8.33 26.05
N ILE A 281 5.73 -8.98 25.33
CA ILE A 281 6.26 -10.29 25.74
C ILE A 281 7.29 -10.08 26.86
N GLU A 282 6.91 -10.34 28.10
CA GLU A 282 7.79 -10.17 29.26
C GLU A 282 8.97 -11.17 29.28
N ASP A 283 8.76 -12.38 28.77
CA ASP A 283 9.77 -13.46 28.81
C ASP A 283 11.05 -13.14 28.02
N VAL A 284 11.02 -12.14 27.14
CA VAL A 284 12.18 -11.76 26.32
C VAL A 284 13.06 -10.70 26.97
N GLU A 285 12.63 -10.05 28.05
CA GLU A 285 13.32 -8.89 28.62
C GLU A 285 14.78 -9.21 28.99
N GLU A 286 15.02 -10.33 29.68
CA GLU A 286 16.38 -10.77 30.05
C GLU A 286 17.28 -10.98 28.81
N LYS A 287 16.74 -11.57 27.74
CA LYS A 287 17.47 -11.75 26.48
C LYS A 287 17.80 -10.40 25.84
N LEU A 288 16.87 -9.45 25.86
CA LEU A 288 17.06 -8.09 25.32
C LEU A 288 18.13 -7.32 26.11
N LEU A 289 18.15 -7.42 27.44
CA LEU A 289 19.17 -6.80 28.28
C LEU A 289 20.55 -7.42 28.01
N HIS A 290 20.65 -8.75 28.01
CA HIS A 290 21.93 -9.44 27.77
C HIS A 290 22.56 -9.04 26.43
N MET A 291 21.76 -8.89 25.37
CA MET A 291 22.30 -8.51 24.07
C MET A 291 22.61 -7.02 23.93
N TYR A 292 21.98 -6.13 24.71
CA TYR A 292 21.97 -4.68 24.54
C TYR A 292 23.32 -4.04 24.19
N ASN A 293 24.36 -4.30 24.99
CA ASN A 293 25.67 -3.66 24.83
C ASN A 293 26.41 -4.05 23.54
N SER A 294 26.08 -5.22 22.97
CA SER A 294 26.66 -5.71 21.72
C SER A 294 25.93 -5.21 20.46
N GLN A 295 24.82 -4.48 20.64
CA GLN A 295 23.96 -4.08 19.54
C GLN A 295 24.32 -2.72 18.94
N PRO A 296 24.10 -2.53 17.62
CA PRO A 296 24.14 -1.21 17.02
C PRO A 296 23.02 -0.30 17.58
N LEU A 297 23.18 1.01 17.38
CA LEU A 297 22.30 2.04 17.94
C LEU A 297 20.82 1.77 17.66
N ASN A 298 20.45 1.44 16.41
CA ASN A 298 19.05 1.18 16.04
C ASN A 298 18.41 0.06 16.89
N CYS A 299 19.13 -1.04 17.14
CA CYS A 299 18.68 -2.13 17.99
C CYS A 299 18.62 -1.72 19.47
N ARG A 300 19.62 -0.97 19.98
CA ARG A 300 19.62 -0.46 21.36
C ARG A 300 18.40 0.44 21.62
N LEU A 301 18.09 1.34 20.68
CA LEU A 301 16.91 2.20 20.79
C LEU A 301 15.62 1.38 20.81
N GLU A 302 15.49 0.35 19.96
CA GLU A 302 14.31 -0.52 19.99
C GLU A 302 14.23 -1.38 21.25
N ILE A 303 15.36 -1.81 21.85
CA ILE A 303 15.37 -2.51 23.14
C ILE A 303 14.80 -1.62 24.25
N LEU A 304 15.27 -0.38 24.34
CA LEU A 304 14.75 0.58 25.33
C LEU A 304 13.24 0.78 25.15
N LYS A 305 12.80 1.03 23.91
CA LYS A 305 11.37 1.14 23.58
C LYS A 305 10.59 -0.12 23.94
N ALA A 306 11.14 -1.30 23.69
CA ALA A 306 10.49 -2.57 23.99
C ALA A 306 10.27 -2.74 25.50
N ILE A 307 11.31 -2.55 26.33
CA ILE A 307 11.21 -2.58 27.80
C ILE A 307 10.17 -1.55 28.27
N GLY A 308 10.19 -0.34 27.70
CA GLY A 308 9.20 0.70 27.99
C GLY A 308 7.75 0.33 27.62
N ARG A 309 7.54 -0.47 26.57
CA ARG A 309 6.20 -0.92 26.14
C ARG A 309 5.71 -2.15 26.89
N ILE A 310 6.62 -3.09 27.21
CA ILE A 310 6.34 -4.28 28.04
C ILE A 310 5.86 -3.82 29.41
N ASN A 311 6.53 -2.82 29.99
CA ASN A 311 6.11 -2.14 31.21
C ASN A 311 6.04 -3.07 32.45
N SER A 312 6.96 -4.03 32.56
CA SER A 312 7.04 -4.98 33.68
C SER A 312 7.61 -4.36 34.96
N GLY A 313 8.29 -3.21 34.87
CA GLY A 313 8.96 -2.55 35.99
C GLY A 313 10.28 -3.20 36.43
N ARG A 314 10.67 -4.37 35.90
CA ARG A 314 11.84 -5.14 36.38
C ARG A 314 13.18 -4.44 36.11
N HIS A 315 13.25 -3.64 35.05
CA HIS A 315 14.50 -3.08 34.55
C HIS A 315 14.59 -1.55 34.69
N VAL A 316 13.91 -0.99 35.68
CA VAL A 316 13.91 0.46 35.96
C VAL A 316 15.33 0.98 36.26
N ASP A 317 16.14 0.21 36.99
CA ASP A 317 17.54 0.59 37.28
C ASP A 317 18.43 0.64 36.04
N PHE A 318 18.25 -0.30 35.11
CA PHE A 318 18.94 -0.29 33.83
C PHE A 318 18.57 0.96 33.02
N LEU A 319 17.27 1.27 32.92
CA LEU A 319 16.82 2.48 32.22
C LEU A 319 17.34 3.76 32.88
N ARG A 320 17.48 3.79 34.21
CA ARG A 320 18.11 4.89 34.94
C ARG A 320 19.57 5.09 34.54
N GLN A 321 20.34 4.00 34.54
CA GLN A 321 21.75 4.04 34.18
C GLN A 321 21.95 4.57 32.76
N GLU A 322 21.19 4.05 31.80
CA GLU A 322 21.25 4.54 30.41
C GLU A 322 20.80 5.99 30.28
N PHE A 323 19.80 6.44 31.04
CA PHE A 323 19.39 7.84 31.04
C PHE A 323 20.48 8.79 31.57
N LEU A 324 21.17 8.40 32.65
CA LEU A 324 22.15 9.26 33.32
C LEU A 324 23.53 9.25 32.67
N HIS A 325 23.95 8.10 32.13
CA HIS A 325 25.35 7.86 31.77
C HIS A 325 25.60 7.61 30.28
N ALA A 326 24.56 7.38 29.47
CA ALA A 326 24.77 7.21 28.03
C ALA A 326 25.25 8.53 27.39
N THR A 327 26.24 8.42 26.51
CA THR A 327 26.75 9.57 25.74
C THR A 327 25.78 9.98 24.64
N ASP A 328 25.08 9.01 24.05
CA ASP A 328 24.16 9.21 22.95
C ASP A 328 22.83 9.83 23.42
N PHE A 329 22.44 10.95 22.80
CA PHE A 329 21.23 11.67 23.14
C PHE A 329 19.96 10.84 22.92
N ASP A 330 19.90 10.05 21.84
CA ASP A 330 18.72 9.23 21.55
C ASP A 330 18.60 8.10 22.56
N VAL A 331 19.69 7.51 23.01
CA VAL A 331 19.68 6.51 24.11
C VAL A 331 19.10 7.12 25.37
N ARG A 332 19.63 8.26 25.83
CA ARG A 332 19.10 8.97 27.02
C ARG A 332 17.62 9.29 26.89
N LYS A 333 17.20 9.82 25.73
CA LYS A 333 15.79 10.16 25.44
C LYS A 333 14.86 8.95 25.52
N HIS A 334 15.25 7.83 24.90
CA HIS A 334 14.41 6.63 24.92
C HIS A 334 14.39 5.93 26.28
N ALA A 335 15.50 5.98 27.03
CA ALA A 335 15.57 5.49 28.41
C ALA A 335 14.63 6.29 29.33
N ALA A 336 14.69 7.63 29.28
CA ALA A 336 13.78 8.51 30.01
C ALA A 336 12.30 8.24 29.72
N LYS A 337 11.95 8.10 28.43
CA LYS A 337 10.58 7.81 28.01
C LYS A 337 10.09 6.45 28.51
N SER A 338 10.99 5.47 28.54
CA SER A 338 10.69 4.12 29.04
C SER A 338 10.53 4.10 30.56
N LEU A 339 11.33 4.90 31.30
CA LEU A 339 11.16 5.13 32.75
C LEU A 339 9.78 5.71 33.06
N ILE A 340 9.39 6.77 32.33
CA ILE A 340 8.09 7.43 32.53
C ILE A 340 6.93 6.49 32.22
N LYS A 341 7.08 5.60 31.24
CA LYS A 341 6.07 4.56 30.99
C LYS A 341 5.96 3.55 32.14
N ASN A 342 7.09 3.24 32.78
CA ASN A 342 7.19 2.43 33.99
C ASN A 342 7.05 3.23 35.29
N GLN A 343 6.37 4.39 35.27
CA GLN A 343 6.25 5.27 36.44
C GLN A 343 5.65 4.58 37.67
N TRP A 344 4.81 3.56 37.51
CA TRP A 344 4.23 2.82 38.63
C TRP A 344 5.31 2.12 39.48
N ALA A 345 6.37 1.62 38.85
CA ALA A 345 7.53 1.01 39.52
C ALA A 345 8.63 2.04 39.81
N ALA A 346 8.69 3.13 39.03
CA ALA A 346 9.76 4.14 39.08
C ALA A 346 9.37 5.46 39.78
N LYS A 347 8.25 5.52 40.53
CA LYS A 347 7.68 6.80 40.99
C LYS A 347 8.66 7.63 41.85
N GLY A 348 9.26 7.02 42.87
CA GLY A 348 10.24 7.69 43.73
C GLY A 348 11.49 8.11 42.96
N LEU A 349 11.96 7.22 42.08
CA LEU A 349 13.11 7.47 41.23
C LEU A 349 12.89 8.65 40.26
N ILE A 350 11.72 8.74 39.63
CA ILE A 350 11.43 9.82 38.69
C ILE A 350 11.45 11.17 39.41
N GLN A 351 10.91 11.23 40.63
CA GLN A 351 10.94 12.45 41.43
C GLN A 351 12.38 12.85 41.77
N GLU A 352 13.19 11.90 42.25
CA GLU A 352 14.61 12.11 42.51
C GLU A 352 15.36 12.62 41.27
N LEU A 353 15.10 12.02 40.10
CA LEU A 353 15.70 12.44 38.84
C LEU A 353 15.27 13.85 38.44
N ILE A 354 14.02 14.25 38.65
CA ILE A 354 13.57 15.63 38.37
C ILE A 354 14.31 16.62 39.27
N ASP A 355 14.47 16.29 40.54
CA ASP A 355 15.03 17.20 41.53
C ASP A 355 16.55 17.39 41.32
N THR A 356 17.24 16.30 41.00
CA THR A 356 18.72 16.24 40.88
C THR A 356 19.26 16.42 39.45
N ALA A 357 18.42 16.31 38.41
CA ALA A 357 18.88 16.38 37.03
C ALA A 357 19.50 17.74 36.64
N THR A 358 20.50 17.66 35.76
CA THR A 358 21.03 18.81 35.01
C THR A 358 19.94 19.48 34.17
N THR A 359 20.16 20.73 33.76
CA THR A 359 19.22 21.46 32.91
C THR A 359 18.85 20.69 31.64
N GLU A 360 19.82 20.04 30.99
CA GLU A 360 19.58 19.21 29.82
C GLU A 360 18.70 17.99 30.14
N ASN A 361 19.02 17.24 31.19
CA ASN A 361 18.25 16.05 31.59
C ASN A 361 16.82 16.41 32.02
N LYS A 362 16.62 17.57 32.67
CA LYS A 362 15.29 18.11 32.97
C LYS A 362 14.46 18.34 31.71
N LEU A 363 15.06 18.86 30.64
CA LEU A 363 14.37 19.03 29.35
C LEU A 363 13.96 17.69 28.74
N ILE A 364 14.84 16.68 28.78
CA ILE A 364 14.55 15.34 28.27
C ILE A 364 13.39 14.69 29.05
N LEU A 365 13.39 14.80 30.39
CA LEU A 365 12.31 14.30 31.24
C LEU A 365 10.99 15.02 30.94
N LYS A 366 11.01 16.36 30.90
CA LYS A 366 9.82 17.17 30.59
C LYS A 366 9.24 16.83 29.22
N HIS A 367 10.10 16.66 28.21
CA HIS A 367 9.69 16.20 26.89
C HIS A 367 9.03 14.82 26.97
N SER A 368 9.66 13.88 27.68
CA SER A 368 9.18 12.50 27.78
C SER A 368 7.89 12.35 28.59
N MET A 369 7.57 13.29 29.49
CA MET A 369 6.31 13.35 30.24
C MET A 369 5.13 13.89 29.43
N ASN A 370 5.39 14.49 28.27
CA ASN A 370 4.32 15.03 27.44
C ASN A 370 3.48 13.88 26.84
N PRO A 371 2.17 13.81 27.15
CA PRO A 371 1.32 12.69 26.74
C PRO A 371 1.12 12.60 25.22
N LEU A 372 1.37 13.68 24.47
CA LEU A 372 1.25 13.70 23.02
C LEU A 372 2.39 12.95 22.30
N ILE A 373 3.49 12.65 23.00
CA ILE A 373 4.70 12.09 22.40
C ILE A 373 4.67 10.56 22.46
N LYS A 374 4.13 9.93 21.42
CA LYS A 374 4.10 8.46 21.27
C LYS A 374 5.46 7.89 20.81
N PHE A 375 5.72 6.62 21.09
CA PHE A 375 6.97 5.91 20.78
C PHE A 375 7.16 5.61 19.30
#